data_AF-A0A0K8P577-F1
#
_entry.id   AF-A0A0K8P577-F1
#
_cell.length_a   1.000
_cell.length_b   1.000
_cell.length_c   1.000
_cell.angle_alpha   90.00
_cell.angle_beta   90.00
_cell.angle_gamma   90.00
#
_symmetry.space_group_name_H-M   'P 1'
#
loop_
_entity.id
_entity.type
_entity.pdbx_description
1 polymer ?
#
loop_
_entity_poly.entity_id
_entity_poly.type
_entity_poly.pdbx_seq_one_letter_code
_entity_poly.pdbx_strand_id
1 'polypeptide(L)'
;MNFQQLRAVRETARTGFNLTDVADLLHTSQPGISRQIRELEDELGVEIFVRAGKRLTGLTPPGGTVLPIVERLLLEAENLRRAGEDFAAEGRGELSIAATHSQARYALPPAVRDFLAVHPGVSLRLHQGSPKQVVAMLLSGEADIGVATEELALEPRLAALPCYRWTHSLVVPPGTRCWPCPTRPRSRWRSWRPGRSSPTRPATPAARTSTPPSHGPASRRGWC
;
A
#
# COMPACT_ATOMS: atom_id res chain seq x y z
N MET A 1 -12.77 -23.15 14.41
CA MET A 1 -12.53 -21.94 13.59
C MET A 1 -11.93 -22.39 12.27
N ASN A 2 -12.45 -21.91 11.13
CA ASN A 2 -12.05 -22.33 9.78
C ASN A 2 -11.77 -21.11 8.88
N PHE A 3 -10.78 -21.22 7.98
CA PHE A 3 -10.47 -20.21 6.97
C PHE A 3 -11.65 -19.79 6.09
N GLN A 4 -12.62 -20.66 5.82
CA GLN A 4 -13.83 -20.28 5.08
C GLN A 4 -14.68 -19.27 5.87
N GLN A 5 -14.80 -19.46 7.19
CA GLN A 5 -15.50 -18.51 8.06
C GLN A 5 -14.76 -17.16 8.13
N LEU A 6 -13.42 -17.20 8.23
CA LEU A 6 -12.58 -16.01 8.18
C LEU A 6 -12.76 -15.22 6.87
N ARG A 7 -12.78 -15.92 5.72
CA ARG A 7 -13.04 -15.31 4.40
C ARG A 7 -14.43 -14.70 4.36
N ALA A 8 -15.46 -15.39 4.83
CA ALA A 8 -16.82 -14.87 4.87
C ALA A 8 -16.92 -13.55 5.66
N VAL A 9 -16.27 -13.45 6.83
CA VAL A 9 -16.23 -12.21 7.61
C VAL A 9 -15.51 -11.09 6.86
N ARG A 10 -14.31 -11.35 6.34
CA ARG A 10 -13.54 -10.34 5.59
C ARG A 10 -14.32 -9.80 4.40
N GLU A 11 -14.87 -10.68 3.57
CA GLU A 11 -15.59 -10.26 2.37
C GLU A 11 -16.90 -9.53 2.69
N THR A 12 -17.60 -9.94 3.76
CA THR A 12 -18.80 -9.22 4.23
C THR A 12 -18.49 -7.77 4.59
N ALA A 13 -17.34 -7.49 5.21
CA ALA A 13 -16.93 -6.11 5.47
C ALA A 13 -16.57 -5.35 4.18
N ARG A 14 -15.92 -6.01 3.21
CA ARG A 14 -15.49 -5.40 1.94
C ARG A 14 -16.63 -5.06 0.99
N THR A 15 -17.71 -5.85 0.98
CA THR A 15 -18.88 -5.63 0.10
C THR A 15 -19.94 -4.72 0.73
N GLY A 16 -19.65 -4.06 1.86
CA GLY A 16 -20.62 -3.19 2.52
C GLY A 16 -21.77 -3.98 3.16
N PHE A 17 -21.48 -5.15 3.73
CA PHE A 17 -22.40 -6.00 4.48
C PHE A 17 -23.50 -6.69 3.64
N ASN A 18 -23.33 -6.73 2.32
CA ASN A 18 -24.25 -7.43 1.42
C ASN A 18 -23.89 -8.92 1.30
N LEU A 19 -24.65 -9.76 2.00
CA LEU A 19 -24.42 -11.21 2.03
C LEU A 19 -24.68 -11.92 0.69
N THR A 20 -25.47 -11.33 -0.21
CA THR A 20 -25.68 -11.90 -1.56
C THR A 20 -24.40 -11.75 -2.38
N ASP A 21 -23.81 -10.55 -2.39
CA ASP A 21 -22.57 -10.28 -3.13
C ASP A 21 -21.42 -11.15 -2.62
N VAL A 22 -21.36 -11.40 -1.30
CA VAL A 22 -20.37 -12.30 -0.70
C VAL A 22 -20.57 -13.74 -1.13
N ALA A 23 -21.82 -14.20 -1.19
CA ALA A 23 -22.15 -15.55 -1.59
C ALA A 23 -21.75 -15.80 -3.05
N ASP A 24 -22.02 -14.83 -3.92
CA ASP A 24 -21.61 -14.87 -5.33
C ASP A 24 -20.07 -14.86 -5.47
N LEU A 25 -19.38 -14.00 -4.71
CA LEU A 25 -17.91 -13.89 -4.70
C LEU A 25 -17.22 -15.18 -4.23
N LEU A 26 -17.80 -15.85 -3.22
CA LEU A 26 -17.27 -17.08 -2.63
C LEU A 26 -17.88 -18.34 -3.24
N HIS A 27 -18.64 -18.21 -4.34
CA HIS A 27 -19.29 -19.31 -5.06
C HIS A 27 -20.08 -20.25 -4.15
N THR A 28 -20.86 -19.68 -3.23
CA THR A 28 -21.66 -20.42 -2.27
C THR A 28 -23.04 -19.79 -2.08
N SER A 29 -23.85 -20.34 -1.18
CA SER A 29 -25.20 -19.83 -0.92
C SER A 29 -25.20 -18.77 0.20
N GLN A 30 -26.08 -17.78 0.11
CA GLN A 30 -26.26 -16.76 1.15
C GLN A 30 -26.56 -17.35 2.55
N PRO A 31 -27.40 -18.39 2.70
CA PRO A 31 -27.59 -19.06 3.99
C PRO A 31 -26.30 -19.72 4.50
N GLY A 32 -25.46 -20.24 3.60
CA GLY A 32 -24.14 -20.80 3.90
C GLY A 32 -23.20 -19.75 4.50
N ILE A 33 -23.08 -18.58 3.87
CA ILE A 33 -22.29 -17.45 4.41
C ILE A 33 -22.83 -17.00 5.77
N SER A 34 -24.15 -16.83 5.88
CA SER A 34 -24.78 -16.40 7.13
C SER A 34 -24.53 -17.38 8.28
N ARG A 35 -24.51 -18.68 7.97
CA ARG A 35 -24.16 -19.75 8.92
C ARG A 35 -22.69 -19.71 9.31
N GLN A 36 -21.77 -19.59 8.35
CA GLN A 36 -20.33 -19.51 8.62
C GLN A 36 -19.97 -18.33 9.53
N ILE A 37 -20.59 -17.17 9.32
CA ILE A 37 -20.41 -16.00 10.19
C ILE A 37 -20.91 -16.30 11.60
N ARG A 38 -22.12 -16.85 11.74
CA ARG A 38 -22.69 -17.20 13.06
C ARG A 38 -21.86 -18.22 13.81
N GLU A 39 -21.42 -19.28 13.14
CA GLU A 39 -20.56 -20.30 13.77
C GLU A 39 -19.25 -19.71 14.31
N LEU A 40 -18.66 -18.72 13.62
CA LEU A 40 -17.48 -18.02 14.10
C LEU A 40 -17.80 -17.06 15.27
N GLU A 41 -18.92 -16.32 15.18
CA GLU A 41 -19.40 -15.47 16.28
C GLU A 41 -19.65 -16.30 17.55
N ASP A 42 -20.29 -17.47 17.41
CA ASP A 42 -20.57 -18.42 18.49
C ASP A 42 -19.27 -18.99 19.10
N GLU A 43 -18.31 -19.38 18.26
CA GLU A 43 -17.03 -19.91 18.71
C GLU A 43 -16.17 -18.87 19.43
N LEU A 44 -16.20 -17.61 18.97
CA LEU A 44 -15.49 -16.50 19.62
C LEU A 44 -16.26 -15.92 20.82
N GLY A 45 -17.53 -16.26 20.99
CA GLY A 45 -18.41 -15.72 22.02
C GLY A 45 -18.71 -14.23 21.86
N VAL A 46 -18.55 -13.68 20.65
CA VAL A 46 -18.80 -12.25 20.35
C VAL A 46 -19.51 -12.09 19.01
N GLU A 47 -20.46 -11.15 18.95
CA GLU A 47 -21.03 -10.72 17.68
C GLU A 47 -20.05 -9.80 16.95
N ILE A 48 -19.76 -10.08 15.68
CA ILE A 48 -18.85 -9.31 14.83
C ILE A 48 -19.64 -8.24 14.06
N PHE A 49 -20.87 -8.56 13.63
CA PHE A 49 -21.69 -7.66 12.84
C PHE A 49 -22.96 -7.22 13.55
N VAL A 50 -23.35 -5.96 13.33
CA VAL A 50 -24.64 -5.43 13.79
C VAL A 50 -25.75 -5.97 12.88
N ARG A 51 -26.80 -6.52 13.49
CA ARG A 51 -27.97 -7.07 12.79
C ARG A 51 -29.16 -6.13 12.89
N ALA A 52 -29.74 -5.76 11.75
CA ALA A 52 -31.04 -5.11 11.65
C ALA A 52 -32.02 -6.06 10.95
N GLY A 53 -32.75 -6.85 11.76
CA GLY A 53 -33.59 -7.94 11.25
C GLY A 53 -32.74 -8.98 10.51
N LYS A 54 -32.98 -9.15 9.20
CA LYS A 54 -32.25 -10.11 8.36
C LYS A 54 -30.98 -9.56 7.71
N ARG A 55 -30.70 -8.26 7.88
CA ARG A 55 -29.58 -7.58 7.20
C ARG A 55 -28.45 -7.27 8.19
N LEU A 56 -27.22 -7.34 7.70
CA LEU A 56 -26.05 -6.80 8.39
C LEU A 56 -25.90 -5.33 8.02
N THR A 57 -25.63 -4.47 9.00
CA THR A 57 -25.59 -3.00 8.78
C THR A 57 -24.27 -2.35 9.16
N GLY A 58 -23.40 -3.08 9.86
CA GLY A 58 -22.14 -2.53 10.36
C GLY A 58 -21.32 -3.55 11.15
N LEU A 59 -20.17 -3.11 11.63
CA LEU A 59 -19.36 -3.85 12.60
C LEU A 59 -19.76 -3.46 14.03
N THR A 60 -19.74 -4.42 14.93
CA THR A 60 -19.80 -4.16 16.38
C THR A 60 -18.44 -3.66 16.88
N PRO A 61 -18.32 -3.13 18.11
CA PRO A 61 -17.02 -2.78 18.68
C PRO A 61 -16.05 -3.99 18.76
N PRO A 62 -16.48 -5.19 19.20
CA PRO A 62 -15.66 -6.40 19.08
C PRO A 62 -15.30 -6.72 17.63
N GLY A 63 -16.26 -6.61 16.70
CA GLY A 63 -16.03 -6.88 15.28
C GLY A 63 -14.97 -5.97 14.65
N GLY A 64 -14.93 -4.71 15.05
CA GLY A 64 -13.86 -3.77 14.65
C GLY A 64 -12.47 -4.17 15.14
N THR A 65 -12.38 -4.94 16.22
CA THR A 65 -11.11 -5.48 16.74
C THR A 65 -10.76 -6.83 16.10
N VAL A 66 -11.77 -7.67 15.85
CA VAL A 66 -11.60 -9.00 15.24
C VAL A 66 -11.21 -8.89 13.78
N LEU A 67 -11.85 -8.00 12.99
CA LEU A 67 -11.65 -7.93 11.54
C LEU A 67 -10.18 -7.72 11.12
N PRO A 68 -9.40 -6.78 11.71
CA PRO A 68 -7.98 -6.64 11.38
C PRO A 68 -7.15 -7.90 11.68
N ILE A 69 -7.52 -8.67 12.70
CA ILE A 69 -6.86 -9.94 13.05
C ILE A 69 -7.19 -10.99 11.99
N VAL A 70 -8.46 -11.09 11.58
CA VAL A 70 -8.92 -11.97 10.49
C VAL A 70 -8.18 -11.67 9.19
N GLU A 71 -8.04 -10.39 8.82
CA GLU A 71 -7.29 -9.96 7.64
C GLU A 71 -5.83 -10.43 7.69
N ARG A 72 -5.16 -10.24 8.84
CA ARG A 72 -3.77 -10.67 9.01
C ARG A 72 -3.60 -12.19 8.97
N LEU A 73 -4.49 -12.95 9.59
CA LEU A 73 -4.44 -14.42 9.55
C LEU A 73 -4.60 -14.96 8.12
N LEU A 74 -5.49 -14.36 7.33
CA LEU A 74 -5.67 -14.74 5.93
C LEU A 74 -4.45 -14.39 5.08
N LEU A 75 -3.80 -13.26 5.36
CA LEU A 75 -2.55 -12.86 4.72
C LEU A 75 -1.40 -13.83 5.06
N GLU A 76 -1.25 -14.18 6.34
CA GLU A 76 -0.24 -15.15 6.79
C GLU A 76 -0.44 -16.53 6.17
N ALA A 77 -1.69 -16.97 6.02
CA ALA A 77 -2.00 -18.24 5.35
C ALA A 77 -1.60 -18.22 3.87
N GLU A 78 -1.79 -17.09 3.17
CA GLU A 78 -1.33 -16.95 1.78
C GLU A 78 0.20 -16.92 1.70
N ASN A 79 0.87 -16.24 2.63
CA ASN A 79 2.34 -16.23 2.72
C ASN A 79 2.89 -17.64 2.97
N LEU A 80 2.23 -18.44 3.81
CA LEU A 80 2.62 -19.83 4.06
C LEU A 80 2.49 -20.68 2.78
N ARG A 81 1.41 -20.50 2.02
CA ARG A 81 1.21 -21.17 0.73
C ARG A 81 2.33 -20.83 -0.24
N ARG A 82 2.65 -19.54 -0.38
CA ARG A 82 3.73 -19.03 -1.24
C ARG A 82 5.10 -19.55 -0.83
N ALA A 83 5.42 -19.57 0.46
CA ALA A 83 6.68 -20.14 0.94
C ALA A 83 6.83 -21.62 0.54
N GLY A 84 5.75 -22.40 0.60
CA GLY A 84 5.75 -23.79 0.13
C GLY A 84 6.00 -23.90 -1.37
N GLU A 85 5.38 -23.02 -2.17
CA GLU A 85 5.62 -22.94 -3.62
C GLU A 85 7.05 -22.56 -3.95
N ASP A 86 7.62 -21.56 -3.27
CA ASP A 86 8.99 -21.10 -3.47
C ASP A 86 10.02 -22.19 -3.16
N PHE A 87 9.80 -22.97 -2.08
CA PHE A 87 10.65 -24.12 -1.74
C PHE A 87 10.57 -25.23 -2.79
N ALA A 88 9.39 -25.47 -3.35
CA ALA A 88 9.19 -26.45 -4.41
C ALA A 88 9.76 -25.99 -5.77
N ALA A 89 9.88 -24.67 -5.99
CA ALA A 89 10.20 -24.07 -7.28
C ALA A 89 11.70 -23.81 -7.54
N GLU A 90 12.61 -24.29 -6.68
CA GLU A 90 14.08 -24.22 -6.87
C GLU A 90 14.59 -22.80 -7.26
N GLY A 91 14.09 -21.75 -6.59
CA GLY A 91 14.51 -20.36 -6.86
C GLY A 91 13.73 -19.65 -7.96
N ARG A 92 12.58 -20.21 -8.37
CA ARG A 92 11.60 -19.56 -9.24
C ARG A 92 10.43 -19.00 -8.44
N GLY A 93 10.68 -17.92 -7.71
CA GLY A 93 9.64 -17.20 -6.96
C GLY A 93 8.95 -16.13 -7.80
N GLU A 94 7.78 -15.66 -7.35
CA GLU A 94 7.11 -14.48 -7.89
C GLU A 94 7.21 -13.31 -6.89
N LEU A 95 7.61 -12.13 -7.37
CA LEU A 95 7.63 -10.89 -6.59
C LEU A 95 6.60 -9.91 -7.15
N SER A 96 5.59 -9.56 -6.35
CA SER A 96 4.53 -8.64 -6.73
C SER A 96 4.81 -7.23 -6.21
N ILE A 97 4.91 -6.25 -7.11
CA ILE A 97 5.17 -4.85 -6.78
C ILE A 97 3.95 -4.01 -7.18
N ALA A 98 3.40 -3.24 -6.24
CA ALA A 98 2.38 -2.23 -6.51
C ALA A 98 3.02 -0.83 -6.58
N ALA A 99 2.72 -0.05 -7.62
CA ALA A 99 3.30 1.27 -7.77
C ALA A 99 2.34 2.29 -8.41
N THR A 100 2.53 3.57 -8.10
CA THR A 100 1.83 4.63 -8.85
C THR A 100 2.40 4.79 -10.25
N HIS A 101 1.62 5.34 -11.18
CA HIS A 101 2.00 5.42 -12.60
C HIS A 101 3.40 5.99 -12.83
N SER A 102 3.74 7.09 -12.17
CA SER A 102 5.06 7.73 -12.29
C SER A 102 6.18 6.84 -11.74
N GLN A 103 5.93 6.11 -10.64
CA GLN A 103 6.90 5.23 -10.00
C GLN A 103 7.18 4.00 -10.85
N ALA A 104 6.11 3.35 -11.33
CA ALA A 104 6.15 2.24 -12.26
C ALA A 104 6.93 2.58 -13.54
N ARG A 105 6.68 3.76 -14.11
CA ARG A 105 7.24 4.15 -15.41
C ARG A 105 8.66 4.69 -15.35
N TYR A 106 9.01 5.44 -14.32
CA TYR A 106 10.26 6.23 -14.32
C TYR A 106 11.25 5.86 -13.22
N ALA A 107 10.79 5.30 -12.09
CA ALA A 107 11.65 5.00 -10.95
C ALA A 107 12.05 3.53 -10.90
N LEU A 108 11.11 2.61 -11.15
CA LEU A 108 11.33 1.17 -11.04
C LEU A 108 12.21 0.52 -12.12
N PRO A 109 12.20 0.93 -13.40
CA PRO A 109 12.88 0.15 -14.45
C PRO A 109 14.37 -0.15 -14.21
N PRO A 110 15.21 0.79 -13.73
CA PRO A 110 16.61 0.49 -13.43
C PRO A 110 16.77 -0.56 -12.33
N ALA A 111 16.00 -0.45 -11.24
CA ALA A 111 16.07 -1.37 -10.12
C ALA A 111 15.57 -2.78 -10.49
N VAL A 112 14.49 -2.86 -11.28
CA VAL A 112 13.95 -4.13 -11.80
C VAL A 112 14.97 -4.83 -12.68
N ARG A 113 15.64 -4.10 -13.59
CA ARG A 113 16.68 -4.66 -14.45
C ARG A 113 17.82 -5.25 -13.61
N ASP A 114 18.33 -4.49 -12.64
CA ASP A 114 19.46 -4.91 -11.82
C ASP A 114 19.08 -6.10 -10.92
N PHE A 115 17.84 -6.13 -10.41
CA PHE A 115 17.31 -7.25 -9.64
C PHE A 115 17.19 -8.54 -10.48
N LEU A 116 16.58 -8.47 -11.66
CA LEU A 116 16.43 -9.63 -12.55
C LEU A 116 17.77 -10.17 -13.06
N ALA A 117 18.81 -9.33 -13.14
CA ALA A 117 20.15 -9.77 -13.48
C ALA A 117 20.79 -10.65 -12.38
N VAL A 118 20.49 -10.35 -11.10
CA VAL A 118 20.96 -11.12 -9.95
C VAL A 118 20.07 -12.34 -9.67
N HIS A 119 18.77 -12.22 -9.95
CA HIS A 119 17.76 -13.25 -9.70
C HIS A 119 16.98 -13.62 -10.98
N PRO A 120 17.62 -14.30 -11.95
CA PRO A 120 16.99 -14.60 -13.25
C PRO A 120 15.84 -15.60 -13.17
N GLY A 121 15.72 -16.34 -12.06
CA GLY A 121 14.60 -17.27 -11.81
C GLY A 121 13.32 -16.59 -11.33
N VAL A 122 13.38 -15.33 -10.88
CA VAL A 122 12.23 -14.65 -10.27
C VAL A 122 11.33 -14.03 -11.34
N SER A 123 10.03 -14.31 -11.25
CA SER A 123 9.00 -13.60 -12.03
C SER A 123 8.59 -12.32 -11.29
N LEU A 124 8.53 -11.20 -12.00
CA LEU A 124 8.07 -9.92 -11.43
C LEU A 124 6.67 -9.59 -11.94
N ARG A 125 5.74 -9.33 -11.03
CA ARG A 125 4.41 -8.81 -11.35
C ARG A 125 4.30 -7.35 -10.92
N LEU A 126 3.87 -6.48 -11.81
CA LEU A 126 3.72 -5.05 -11.53
C LEU A 126 2.24 -4.65 -11.58
N HIS A 127 1.73 -4.17 -10.45
CA HIS A 127 0.39 -3.63 -10.30
C HIS A 127 0.45 -2.10 -10.32
N GLN A 128 -0.30 -1.46 -11.21
CA GLN A 128 -0.39 0.00 -11.25
C GLN A 128 -1.67 0.47 -10.56
N GLY A 129 -1.55 1.43 -9.63
CA GLY A 129 -2.71 1.99 -8.93
C GLY A 129 -2.50 3.40 -8.39
N SER A 130 -3.58 4.02 -7.89
CA SER A 130 -3.50 5.20 -7.01
C SER A 130 -2.81 4.84 -5.68
N PRO A 131 -2.30 5.80 -4.89
CA PRO A 131 -1.61 5.45 -3.66
C PRO A 131 -2.53 4.72 -2.65
N LYS A 132 -3.81 5.09 -2.53
CA LYS A 132 -4.83 4.30 -1.80
C LYS A 132 -4.94 2.85 -2.27
N GLN A 133 -4.96 2.62 -3.57
CA GLN A 133 -5.02 1.26 -4.12
C GLN A 133 -3.73 0.48 -3.86
N VAL A 134 -2.57 1.14 -3.90
CA VAL A 134 -1.28 0.53 -3.50
C VAL A 134 -1.33 0.08 -2.05
N VAL A 135 -1.83 0.92 -1.13
CA VAL A 135 -2.02 0.53 0.27
C VAL A 135 -2.98 -0.65 0.39
N ALA A 136 -4.11 -0.64 -0.31
CA ALA A 136 -5.06 -1.74 -0.29
C ALA A 136 -4.46 -3.08 -0.79
N MET A 137 -3.67 -3.04 -1.87
CA MET A 137 -2.98 -4.22 -2.41
C MET A 137 -1.92 -4.78 -1.46
N LEU A 138 -1.22 -3.92 -0.70
CA LEU A 138 -0.28 -4.36 0.32
C LEU A 138 -0.99 -5.04 1.50
N LEU A 139 -2.07 -4.43 1.98
CA LEU A 139 -2.83 -4.95 3.12
C LEU A 139 -3.54 -6.26 2.79
N SER A 140 -3.95 -6.46 1.54
CA SER A 140 -4.56 -7.71 1.09
C SER A 140 -3.56 -8.81 0.76
N GLY A 141 -2.27 -8.48 0.62
CA GLY A 141 -1.23 -9.41 0.15
C GLY A 141 -1.19 -9.61 -1.36
N GLU A 142 -1.95 -8.83 -2.12
CA GLU A 142 -1.87 -8.85 -3.59
C GLU A 142 -0.51 -8.35 -4.08
N ALA A 143 0.11 -7.42 -3.33
CA ALA A 143 1.47 -6.96 -3.56
C ALA A 143 2.34 -7.14 -2.32
N ASP A 144 3.61 -7.48 -2.55
CA ASP A 144 4.62 -7.64 -1.50
C ASP A 144 5.30 -6.31 -1.17
N ILE A 145 5.52 -5.47 -2.20
CA ILE A 145 6.20 -4.18 -2.08
C ILE A 145 5.36 -3.08 -2.73
N GLY A 146 5.23 -1.94 -2.04
CA GLY A 146 4.55 -0.77 -2.56
C GLY A 146 5.51 0.40 -2.79
N VAL A 147 5.47 0.97 -3.99
CA VAL A 147 6.21 2.20 -4.33
C VAL A 147 5.21 3.29 -4.73
N ALA A 148 4.81 4.10 -3.75
CA ALA A 148 4.00 5.28 -3.99
C ALA A 148 4.46 6.45 -3.12
N THR A 149 3.64 7.50 -3.10
CA THR A 149 3.89 8.75 -2.39
C THR A 149 3.45 8.66 -0.93
N GLU A 150 3.35 9.81 -0.26
CA GLU A 150 3.13 9.99 1.18
C GLU A 150 2.04 9.13 1.83
N GLU A 151 1.03 8.69 1.08
CA GLU A 151 -0.11 7.93 1.60
C GLU A 151 0.29 6.58 2.24
N LEU A 152 1.42 5.96 1.83
CA LEU A 152 1.93 4.75 2.49
C LEU A 152 2.37 5.02 3.94
N ALA A 153 2.98 6.17 4.21
CA ALA A 153 3.49 6.50 5.53
C ALA A 153 2.39 6.82 6.55
N LEU A 154 1.16 7.02 6.06
CA LEU A 154 -0.01 7.29 6.90
C LEU A 154 -0.69 6.01 7.39
N GLU A 155 -0.40 4.85 6.81
CA GLU A 155 -1.00 3.57 7.18
C GLU A 155 -0.16 2.89 8.28
N PRO A 156 -0.65 2.80 9.54
CA PRO A 156 0.13 2.26 10.66
C PRO A 156 0.49 0.78 10.52
N ARG A 157 -0.26 0.04 9.70
CA ARG A 157 -0.03 -1.39 9.43
C ARG A 157 1.10 -1.64 8.44
N LEU A 158 1.64 -0.61 7.80
CA LEU A 158 2.69 -0.72 6.79
C LEU A 158 4.01 -0.13 7.28
N ALA A 159 5.11 -0.82 6.98
CA ALA A 159 6.45 -0.26 7.16
C ALA A 159 6.82 0.57 5.93
N ALA A 160 6.93 1.88 6.08
CA ALA A 160 7.31 2.80 5.01
C ALA A 160 8.80 3.17 5.10
N LEU A 161 9.56 2.92 4.02
CA LEU A 161 10.99 3.25 3.92
C LEU A 161 11.21 4.31 2.83
N PRO A 162 11.83 5.47 3.14
CA PRO A 162 12.20 6.45 2.13
C PRO A 162 13.21 5.85 1.14
N CYS A 163 12.85 5.77 -0.14
CA CYS A 163 13.70 5.18 -1.17
C CYS A 163 14.50 6.21 -1.98
N TYR A 164 13.88 7.32 -2.38
CA TYR A 164 14.54 8.41 -3.08
C TYR A 164 13.79 9.74 -2.91
N ARG A 165 14.44 10.84 -3.32
CA ARG A 165 13.82 12.18 -3.36
C ARG A 165 13.57 12.61 -4.78
N TRP A 166 12.43 13.25 -4.98
CA TRP A 166 12.03 13.86 -6.24
C TRP A 166 11.53 15.28 -6.01
N THR A 167 11.45 16.07 -7.07
CA THR A 167 11.06 17.47 -6.99
C THR A 167 10.04 17.81 -8.05
N HIS A 168 8.91 18.39 -7.65
CA HIS A 168 7.97 19.00 -8.57
C HIS A 168 8.63 20.19 -9.27
N SER A 169 8.42 20.30 -10.58
CA SER A 169 8.92 21.41 -11.40
C SER A 169 7.76 22.03 -12.17
N LEU A 170 7.76 23.35 -12.27
CA LEU A 170 6.82 24.08 -13.12
C LEU A 170 7.33 24.02 -14.56
N VAL A 171 6.50 23.48 -15.46
CA VAL A 171 6.74 23.50 -16.90
C VAL A 171 5.89 24.62 -17.49
N VAL A 172 6.54 25.62 -18.07
CA VAL A 172 5.87 26.78 -18.69
C VAL A 172 6.39 27.00 -20.10
N PRO A 173 5.56 27.54 -21.02
CA PRO A 173 6.04 27.96 -22.33
C PRO A 173 7.23 28.93 -22.23
N PRO A 174 8.15 28.89 -23.19
CA PRO A 174 9.18 29.92 -23.30
C PRO A 174 8.55 31.32 -23.35
N GLY A 175 9.07 32.24 -22.55
CA GLY A 175 8.56 33.62 -22.48
C GLY A 175 7.45 33.87 -21.45
N THR A 176 6.90 32.84 -20.81
CA THR A 176 5.94 33.03 -19.72
C THR A 176 6.60 33.75 -18.53
N ARG A 177 6.07 34.91 -18.15
CA ARG A 177 6.43 35.61 -16.91
C ARG A 177 5.89 34.80 -15.72
N CYS A 178 6.67 33.85 -15.23
CA CYS A 178 6.49 33.37 -13.87
C CYS A 178 6.86 34.53 -12.93
N TRP A 179 5.88 34.97 -12.14
CA TRP A 179 6.08 35.97 -11.09
C TRP A 179 7.20 35.50 -10.14
N PRO A 180 8.08 36.38 -9.64
CA PRO A 180 9.38 35.96 -9.13
C PRO A 180 9.23 35.07 -7.90
N CYS A 181 9.71 33.83 -8.01
CA CYS A 181 10.11 33.05 -6.86
C CYS A 181 11.25 33.84 -6.16
N PRO A 182 11.07 34.36 -4.93
CA PRO A 182 12.01 35.32 -4.33
C PRO A 182 13.41 34.79 -4.05
N THR A 183 13.66 33.48 -4.23
CA THR A 183 14.84 32.81 -3.68
C THR A 183 15.80 32.22 -4.70
N ARG A 184 15.60 32.37 -6.03
CA ARG A 184 16.57 31.82 -7.01
C ARG A 184 16.82 32.71 -8.24
N PRO A 185 18.10 33.11 -8.51
CA PRO A 185 18.45 33.85 -9.72
C PRO A 185 18.21 33.03 -11.00
N ARG A 186 17.87 33.74 -12.09
CA ARG A 186 17.58 33.20 -13.43
C ARG A 186 18.66 32.26 -14.00
N SER A 187 19.90 32.36 -13.53
CA SER A 187 21.03 31.52 -13.95
C SER A 187 20.93 30.03 -13.56
N ARG A 188 20.00 29.65 -12.66
CA ARG A 188 19.76 28.24 -12.27
C ARG A 188 18.60 27.57 -13.00
N TRP A 189 17.92 28.27 -13.90
CA TRP A 189 16.83 27.69 -14.68
C TRP A 189 17.46 26.86 -15.79
N ARG A 190 17.38 25.52 -15.65
CA ARG A 190 17.81 24.62 -16.73
C ARG A 190 16.76 24.65 -17.82
N SER A 191 17.18 24.90 -19.06
CA SER A 191 16.36 24.59 -20.21
C SER A 191 16.16 23.08 -20.26
N TRP A 192 14.92 22.64 -20.12
CA TRP A 192 14.58 21.25 -20.32
C TRP A 192 14.71 20.92 -21.81
N ARG A 193 15.51 19.91 -22.14
CA ARG A 193 15.60 19.32 -23.48
C ARG A 193 15.05 17.90 -23.40
N PRO A 194 14.26 17.44 -24.39
CA PRO A 194 13.76 16.07 -24.40
C PRO A 194 14.92 15.07 -24.31
N GLY A 195 14.85 14.10 -23.39
CA GLY A 195 15.81 12.98 -23.29
C GLY A 195 16.90 13.06 -22.23
N ARG A 196 17.00 14.10 -21.40
CA ARG A 196 17.91 14.12 -20.22
C ARG A 196 17.14 13.99 -18.91
N SER A 197 17.36 12.91 -18.17
CA SER A 197 16.98 12.81 -16.77
C SER A 197 17.82 13.77 -15.91
N SER A 198 17.18 14.42 -14.94
CA SER A 198 17.84 15.28 -13.96
C SER A 198 18.72 14.43 -13.05
N PRO A 199 19.97 14.83 -12.73
CA PRO A 199 20.79 14.06 -11.80
C PRO A 199 20.21 14.15 -10.39
N THR A 200 19.82 12.99 -9.84
CA THR A 200 19.48 12.82 -8.42
C THR A 200 20.75 13.09 -7.60
N ARG A 201 20.74 14.10 -6.73
CA ARG A 201 21.86 14.29 -5.76
C ARG A 201 21.83 13.13 -4.75
N PRO A 202 22.96 12.47 -4.47
CA PRO A 202 23.00 11.50 -3.37
C PRO A 202 22.76 12.20 -2.03
N ALA A 203 22.04 11.54 -1.14
CA ALA A 203 21.78 12.03 0.21
C ALA A 203 23.08 11.96 1.04
N THR A 204 23.60 13.11 1.47
CA THR A 204 24.69 13.18 2.45
C THR A 204 24.10 12.97 3.85
N PRO A 205 24.64 12.07 4.69
CA PRO A 205 24.16 11.92 6.07
C PRO A 205 24.76 13.06 6.92
N ALA A 206 23.91 13.92 7.46
CA ALA A 206 24.35 14.95 8.40
C ALA A 206 24.55 14.33 9.79
N ALA A 207 25.80 14.30 10.25
CA ALA A 207 26.17 13.94 11.61
C ALA A 207 25.54 14.91 12.63
N ARG A 208 25.04 14.35 13.74
CA ARG A 208 24.50 15.08 14.88
C ARG A 208 25.65 15.65 15.72
N THR A 209 25.57 16.94 16.03
CA THR A 209 26.17 17.51 17.26
C THR A 209 25.16 18.45 17.90
N SER A 210 24.89 18.14 19.16
CA SER A 210 24.04 18.80 20.13
C SER A 210 24.55 20.18 20.56
N THR A 211 23.66 21.17 20.71
CA THR A 211 23.49 22.10 21.87
C THR A 211 22.33 23.07 21.53
N PRO A 212 21.39 23.40 22.45
CA PRO A 212 20.15 24.13 22.11
C PRO A 212 20.28 25.66 22.29
N PRO A 213 19.37 26.45 21.67
CA PRO A 213 18.74 27.49 22.48
C PRO A 213 17.23 27.74 22.22
N SER A 214 16.55 27.96 23.35
CA SER A 214 15.45 28.89 23.66
C SER A 214 14.27 29.13 22.70
N HIS A 215 13.09 28.89 23.27
CA HIS A 215 11.72 29.28 22.93
C HIS A 215 11.49 30.49 21.99
N GLY A 216 10.70 30.24 20.94
CA GLY A 216 9.98 31.21 20.09
C GLY A 216 9.01 30.46 19.15
N PRO A 217 7.84 31.01 18.79
CA PRO A 217 6.65 30.21 18.47
C PRO A 217 6.70 29.56 17.08
N ALA A 218 6.08 28.39 17.02
CA ALA A 218 6.04 27.45 15.92
C ALA A 218 5.50 28.06 14.61
N SER A 219 6.38 28.19 13.61
CA SER A 219 5.98 28.21 12.21
C SER A 219 5.98 26.77 11.70
N ARG A 220 4.78 26.26 11.40
CA ARG A 220 4.57 24.96 10.74
C ARG A 220 5.28 24.99 9.38
N ARG A 221 6.44 24.38 9.28
CA ARG A 221 7.04 23.97 8.01
C ARG A 221 6.54 22.58 7.72
N GLY A 222 5.65 22.45 6.73
CA GLY A 222 5.33 21.16 6.12
C GLY A 222 6.58 20.62 5.44
N TRP A 223 6.88 19.34 5.68
CA TRP A 223 7.92 18.59 5.00
C TRP A 223 7.21 17.71 3.96
N CYS A 224 7.65 17.81 2.70
CA CYS A 224 7.24 16.99 1.56
C CYS A 224 8.21 15.82 1.36
#